data_AF-A0A7L3H8S4-F1
#
_entry.id   AF-A0A7L3H8S4-F1
#
_cell.length_a   1.000
_cell.length_b   1.000
_cell.length_c   1.000
_cell.angle_alpha   90.00
_cell.angle_beta   90.00
_cell.angle_gamma   90.00
#
_symmetry.space_group_name_H-M   'P 1'
#
loop_
_entity.id
_entity.type
_entity.pdbx_description
1 polymer ?
#
loop_
_entity_poly.entity_id
_entity_poly.type
_entity_poly.pdbx_seq_one_letter_code
_entity_poly.pdbx_strand_id
1 'polypeptide(L)'
;HTKLTQICFSPLVGESWRCRAESLFSYLQAGAQVLCTVLLIKPGVWSRGLPRILCSVHLEKFTVVGMKHLDLEAATASRLLPWEVQQDAAAAEAHCTYLTSGTALVLCLQRPNAVKKLLDLLGPEDPQLAQALDPCLWRAQYGTSTVQNGFYGSRSYPMAVRDVKLFFPEGLCCAQCQTVQEQEV
;
A
#
# COMPACT_ATOMS: atom_id res chain seq x y z
N HIS A 1 -15.33 -65.35 -25.96
CA HIS A 1 -15.02 -63.90 -26.07
C HIS A 1 -14.57 -63.40 -24.70
N THR A 2 -13.29 -63.03 -24.62
CA THR A 2 -12.61 -62.12 -23.67
C THR A 2 -12.75 -62.30 -22.15
N LYS A 3 -11.62 -62.69 -21.53
CA LYS A 3 -11.34 -62.80 -20.08
C LYS A 3 -11.35 -61.42 -19.39
N LEU A 4 -11.76 -61.39 -18.13
CA LEU A 4 -11.22 -60.46 -17.13
C LEU A 4 -10.84 -61.24 -15.88
N THR A 5 -9.53 -61.39 -15.71
CA THR A 5 -8.80 -61.98 -14.59
C THR A 5 -8.91 -61.09 -13.35
N GLN A 6 -9.27 -61.67 -12.21
CA GLN A 6 -8.91 -61.14 -10.89
C GLN A 6 -7.40 -61.07 -10.77
N ILE A 7 -6.86 -59.93 -10.34
CA ILE A 7 -5.57 -59.89 -9.67
C ILE A 7 -5.66 -58.88 -8.52
N CYS A 8 -5.60 -59.41 -7.31
CA CYS A 8 -5.25 -58.66 -6.11
C CYS A 8 -3.75 -58.32 -6.16
N PHE A 9 -3.39 -57.06 -5.89
CA PHE A 9 -2.07 -56.72 -5.39
C PHE A 9 -2.22 -55.66 -4.29
N SER A 10 -1.58 -55.96 -3.17
CA SER A 10 -1.25 -55.05 -2.07
C SER A 10 0.20 -55.35 -1.69
N PRO A 11 0.92 -54.50 -0.95
CA PRO A 11 0.97 -53.03 -0.90
C PRO A 11 2.36 -52.53 -1.35
N LEU A 12 2.68 -51.22 -1.30
CA LEU A 12 3.97 -50.67 -0.82
C LEU A 12 4.11 -49.16 -1.04
N VAL A 13 4.61 -48.50 0.02
CA VAL A 13 5.36 -47.23 0.07
C VAL A 13 4.54 -45.94 -0.12
N GLY A 14 4.44 -45.22 1.00
CA GLY A 14 3.81 -43.91 1.08
C GLY A 14 4.64 -42.83 0.40
N GLU A 15 4.00 -42.13 -0.52
CA GLU A 15 4.47 -40.83 -0.98
C GLU A 15 3.81 -39.73 -0.18
N SER A 16 4.69 -38.84 0.25
CA SER A 16 4.53 -37.79 1.24
C SER A 16 3.48 -36.75 0.85
N TRP A 17 2.35 -36.74 1.55
CA TRP A 17 1.52 -35.54 1.71
C TRP A 17 2.03 -34.62 2.85
N ARG A 18 3.34 -34.62 3.12
CA ARG A 18 3.97 -33.56 3.92
C ARG A 18 4.42 -32.46 2.96
N CYS A 19 3.68 -31.36 2.94
CA CYS A 19 4.17 -29.98 2.78
C CYS A 19 3.03 -29.05 2.34
N ARG A 20 2.21 -28.60 3.31
CA ARG A 20 1.46 -27.33 3.22
C ARG A 20 1.00 -26.81 4.59
N ALA A 21 0.83 -27.70 5.57
CA ALA A 21 0.47 -27.33 6.94
C ALA A 21 1.60 -26.59 7.68
N GLU A 22 2.87 -26.88 7.40
CA GLU A 22 4.01 -26.19 8.03
C GLU A 22 4.04 -24.69 7.68
N SER A 23 3.52 -24.31 6.51
CA SER A 23 3.48 -22.92 6.06
C SER A 23 2.40 -22.11 6.78
N LEU A 24 1.17 -22.62 6.93
CA LEU A 24 0.12 -21.90 7.64
C LEU A 24 0.39 -21.78 9.14
N PHE A 25 0.87 -22.86 9.78
CA PHE A 25 1.19 -22.84 11.20
C PHE A 25 2.34 -21.88 11.51
N SER A 26 3.37 -21.83 10.65
CA SER A 26 4.45 -20.84 10.79
C SER A 26 3.96 -19.40 10.61
N TYR A 27 3.06 -19.09 9.66
CA TYR A 27 2.46 -17.75 9.55
C TYR A 27 1.63 -17.38 10.79
N LEU A 28 0.87 -18.32 11.35
CA LEU A 28 0.09 -18.10 12.57
C LEU A 28 0.99 -17.88 13.80
N GLN A 29 2.13 -18.57 13.86
CA GLN A 29 3.07 -18.50 14.97
C GLN A 29 4.05 -17.32 14.86
N ALA A 30 4.36 -16.84 13.66
CA ALA A 30 5.24 -15.70 13.39
C ALA A 30 4.62 -14.34 13.75
N GLY A 31 3.32 -14.31 14.07
CA GLY A 31 2.61 -13.07 14.40
C GLY A 31 2.35 -12.17 13.19
N ALA A 32 1.72 -11.02 13.43
CA ALA A 32 1.34 -10.11 12.36
C ALA A 32 2.59 -9.48 11.71
N GLN A 33 2.78 -9.74 10.43
CA GLN A 33 3.92 -9.23 9.67
C GLN A 33 3.90 -7.71 9.63
N VAL A 34 5.03 -7.10 9.98
CA VAL A 34 5.19 -5.65 9.97
C VAL A 34 5.52 -5.22 8.55
N LEU A 35 4.55 -4.61 7.88
CA LEU A 35 4.65 -4.24 6.47
C LEU A 35 4.80 -2.74 6.30
N CYS A 36 5.42 -2.32 5.19
CA CYS A 36 5.56 -0.92 4.83
C CYS A 36 4.43 -0.48 3.89
N THR A 37 4.07 0.79 3.96
CA THR A 37 3.17 1.46 3.02
C THR A 37 3.69 2.87 2.76
N VAL A 38 3.37 3.43 1.60
CA VAL A 38 3.67 4.84 1.29
C VAL A 38 2.45 5.70 1.57
N LEU A 39 2.69 6.81 2.24
CA LEU A 39 1.79 7.95 2.35
C LEU A 39 2.45 9.13 1.67
N LEU A 40 1.78 9.69 0.65
CA LEU A 40 2.19 10.93 0.02
C LEU A 40 1.19 12.02 0.38
N ILE A 41 1.69 13.07 1.02
CA ILE A 41 0.95 14.27 1.34
C ILE A 41 1.13 15.23 0.17
N LYS A 42 0.04 15.51 -0.54
CA LYS A 42 0.04 16.28 -1.79
C LYS A 42 0.42 17.75 -1.53
N PRO A 43 0.85 18.48 -2.57
CA PRO A 43 1.23 19.89 -2.44
C PRO A 43 0.12 20.73 -1.80
N GLY A 44 0.52 21.61 -0.89
CA GLY A 44 -0.39 22.54 -0.18
C GLY A 44 -1.00 22.01 1.12
N VAL A 45 -1.03 20.69 1.37
CA VAL A 45 -1.64 20.14 2.60
C VAL A 45 -0.70 20.19 3.79
N TRP A 46 0.58 19.86 3.58
CA TRP A 46 1.53 19.71 4.70
C TRP A 46 1.84 21.03 5.41
N SER A 47 1.74 22.18 4.74
CA SER A 47 2.01 23.51 5.34
C SER A 47 1.06 23.86 6.50
N ARG A 48 -0.17 23.30 6.51
CA ARG A 48 -1.18 23.55 7.54
C ARG A 48 -1.45 22.34 8.43
N GLY A 49 -1.27 21.12 7.90
CA GLY A 49 -1.70 19.88 8.54
C GLY A 49 -0.60 19.00 9.14
N LEU A 50 0.68 19.26 8.83
CA LEU A 50 1.74 18.28 9.12
C LEU A 50 1.84 17.84 10.59
N PRO A 51 1.83 18.72 11.60
CA PRO A 51 1.91 18.29 13.01
C PRO A 51 0.75 17.38 13.42
N ARG A 52 -0.47 17.67 12.95
CA ARG A 52 -1.66 16.87 13.25
C ARG A 52 -1.60 15.51 12.55
N ILE A 53 -1.16 15.49 11.30
CA ILE A 53 -0.98 14.25 10.53
C ILE A 53 0.05 13.35 11.21
N LEU A 54 1.23 13.86 11.55
CA LEU A 54 2.28 13.08 12.22
C LEU A 54 1.84 12.59 13.61
N CYS A 55 1.12 13.41 14.37
CA CYS A 55 0.51 12.98 15.63
C CYS A 55 -0.48 11.82 15.42
N SER A 56 -1.36 11.93 14.41
CA SER A 56 -2.31 10.86 14.08
C SER A 56 -1.60 9.57 13.63
N VAL A 57 -0.56 9.67 12.81
CA VAL A 57 0.29 8.53 12.39
C VAL A 57 0.86 7.82 13.63
N HIS A 58 1.41 8.59 14.57
CA HIS A 58 1.99 8.04 15.81
C HIS A 58 0.92 7.38 16.71
N LEU A 59 -0.22 8.04 16.91
CA LEU A 59 -1.34 7.51 17.71
C LEU A 59 -1.86 6.19 17.14
N GLU A 60 -1.88 6.06 15.81
CA GLU A 60 -2.31 4.86 15.08
C GLU A 60 -1.25 3.76 14.99
N LYS A 61 -0.15 3.93 15.74
CA LYS A 61 0.94 2.96 15.92
C LYS A 61 1.71 2.67 14.63
N PHE A 62 1.79 3.66 13.73
CA PHE A 62 2.73 3.61 12.63
C PHE A 62 4.11 4.10 13.09
N THR A 63 5.15 3.43 12.60
CA THR A 63 6.53 3.90 12.68
C THR A 63 6.89 4.57 11.36
N VAL A 64 7.42 5.80 11.40
CA VAL A 64 7.96 6.45 10.21
C VAL A 64 9.38 5.93 9.97
N VAL A 65 9.57 5.19 8.88
CA VAL A 65 10.87 4.57 8.51
C VAL A 65 11.54 5.25 7.32
N GLY A 66 10.87 6.23 6.71
CA GLY A 66 11.44 7.08 5.67
C GLY A 66 10.61 8.35 5.53
N MET A 67 11.27 9.46 5.23
CA MET A 67 10.63 10.75 4.99
C MET A 67 11.43 11.50 3.92
N LYS A 68 10.75 11.98 2.87
CA LYS A 68 11.38 12.70 1.75
C LYS A 68 10.48 13.84 1.30
N HIS A 69 11.03 15.04 1.27
CA HIS A 69 10.39 16.23 0.71
C HIS A 69 10.90 16.39 -0.74
N LEU A 70 10.01 16.35 -1.73
CA LEU A 70 10.42 16.32 -3.14
C LEU A 70 9.38 16.93 -4.08
N ASP A 71 9.87 17.56 -5.14
CA ASP A 71 9.06 17.99 -6.27
C ASP A 71 8.88 16.79 -7.21
N LEU A 72 7.63 16.43 -7.49
CA LEU A 72 7.33 15.28 -8.34
C LEU A 72 7.59 15.61 -9.81
N GLU A 73 8.25 14.70 -10.51
CA GLU A 73 8.31 14.73 -11.96
C GLU A 73 7.00 14.18 -12.56
N ALA A 74 6.63 14.66 -13.75
CA ALA A 74 5.42 14.22 -14.45
C ALA A 74 5.36 12.70 -14.65
N ALA A 75 6.49 12.07 -14.97
CA ALA A 75 6.57 10.61 -15.14
C ALA A 75 6.24 9.85 -13.84
N THR A 76 6.70 10.37 -12.70
CA THR A 76 6.42 9.80 -11.37
C THR A 76 4.98 10.07 -10.97
N ALA A 77 4.45 11.27 -11.22
CA ALA A 77 3.07 11.63 -10.95
C ALA A 77 2.07 10.71 -11.66
N SER A 78 2.28 10.45 -12.96
CA SER A 78 1.42 9.56 -13.75
C SER A 78 1.37 8.14 -13.18
N ARG A 79 2.49 7.63 -12.64
CA ARG A 79 2.56 6.29 -12.06
C ARG A 79 1.76 6.11 -10.77
N LEU A 80 1.45 7.20 -10.06
CA LEU A 80 0.65 7.18 -8.84
C LEU A 80 -0.85 7.14 -9.14
N LEU A 81 -1.25 7.43 -10.38
CA LEU A 81 -2.65 7.48 -10.74
C LEU A 81 -3.27 6.07 -10.79
N PRO A 82 -4.54 5.91 -10.37
CA PRO A 82 -5.32 4.71 -10.68
C PRO A 82 -5.36 4.45 -12.19
N TRP A 83 -5.44 3.18 -12.57
CA TRP A 83 -5.52 2.78 -13.97
C TRP A 83 -6.74 3.42 -14.66
N GLU A 84 -7.85 3.55 -13.93
CA GLU A 84 -9.10 4.12 -14.41
C GLU A 84 -8.93 5.60 -14.78
N VAL A 85 -8.20 6.36 -13.95
CA VAL A 85 -7.90 7.78 -14.20
C VAL A 85 -6.88 7.93 -15.33
N GLN A 86 -5.96 6.98 -15.52
CA GLN A 86 -5.00 7.03 -16.62
C GLN A 86 -5.66 6.89 -18.00
N GLN A 87 -6.85 6.30 -18.09
CA GLN A 87 -7.57 6.17 -19.37
C GLN A 87 -8.29 7.46 -19.79
N ASP A 88 -8.55 8.36 -18.85
CA ASP A 88 -9.12 9.68 -19.12
C ASP A 88 -7.98 10.71 -19.20
N ALA A 89 -7.68 11.15 -20.42
CA ALA A 89 -6.59 12.10 -20.67
C ALA A 89 -6.77 13.41 -19.88
N ALA A 90 -7.99 13.94 -19.78
CA ALA A 90 -8.24 15.20 -19.09
C ALA A 90 -8.09 15.05 -17.58
N ALA A 91 -8.58 13.93 -17.02
CA ALA A 91 -8.41 13.64 -15.60
C ALA A 91 -6.92 13.39 -15.26
N ALA A 92 -6.23 12.58 -16.06
CA ALA A 92 -4.81 12.30 -15.89
C ALA A 92 -3.97 13.59 -15.92
N GLU A 93 -4.22 14.48 -16.88
CA GLU A 93 -3.56 15.78 -16.99
C GLU A 93 -3.83 16.67 -15.77
N ALA A 94 -5.09 16.73 -15.30
CA ALA A 94 -5.45 17.50 -14.11
C ALA A 94 -4.72 16.99 -12.85
N HIS A 95 -4.65 15.67 -12.67
CA HIS A 95 -3.93 15.07 -11.56
C HIS A 95 -2.43 15.29 -11.64
N CYS A 96 -1.81 15.11 -12.81
CA CYS A 96 -0.38 15.34 -12.99
C CYS A 96 -0.03 16.80 -12.77
N THR A 97 -0.78 17.73 -13.37
CA THR A 97 -0.59 19.17 -13.18
C THR A 97 -0.65 19.56 -11.70
N TYR A 98 -1.59 19.00 -10.94
CA TYR A 98 -1.66 19.27 -9.51
C TYR A 98 -0.49 18.67 -8.73
N LEU A 99 -0.13 17.41 -9.00
CA LEU A 99 0.98 16.74 -8.30
C LEU A 99 2.33 17.41 -8.55
N THR A 100 2.54 18.00 -9.71
CA THR A 100 3.78 18.73 -10.07
C THR A 100 3.71 20.23 -9.76
N SER A 101 2.59 20.75 -9.25
CA SER A 101 2.41 22.18 -8.95
C SER A 101 3.22 22.70 -7.76
N GLY A 102 3.83 21.81 -6.97
CA GLY A 102 4.67 22.16 -5.85
C GLY A 102 5.20 20.95 -5.12
N THR A 103 5.81 21.19 -3.95
CA THR A 103 6.52 20.13 -3.24
C THR A 103 5.58 19.24 -2.44
N ALA A 104 5.75 17.94 -2.63
CA ALA A 104 5.06 16.90 -1.88
C ALA A 104 5.94 16.38 -0.74
N LEU A 105 5.29 15.80 0.27
CA LEU A 105 5.98 15.11 1.37
C LEU A 105 5.62 13.63 1.34
N VAL A 106 6.62 12.78 1.17
CA VAL A 106 6.47 11.33 1.15
C VAL A 106 6.94 10.74 2.46
N LEU A 107 6.11 9.89 3.06
CA LEU A 107 6.39 9.12 4.25
C LEU A 107 6.33 7.63 3.92
N CYS A 108 7.35 6.89 4.33
CA CYS A 108 7.28 5.44 4.42
C CYS A 108 6.87 5.07 5.84
N LEU A 109 5.72 4.42 5.96
CA LEU A 109 5.10 4.05 7.23
C LEU A 109 5.15 2.54 7.40
N GLN A 110 5.52 2.09 8.59
CA GLN A 110 5.65 0.69 8.94
C GLN A 110 4.67 0.33 10.07
N ARG A 111 3.89 -0.74 9.88
CA ARG A 111 2.90 -1.26 10.84
C ARG A 111 2.40 -2.65 10.44
N PRO A 112 1.96 -3.52 11.37
CA PRO A 112 1.07 -4.62 11.01
C PRO A 112 -0.17 -4.11 10.27
N ASN A 113 -0.53 -4.72 9.15
CA ASN A 113 -1.66 -4.27 8.30
C ASN A 113 -1.57 -2.79 7.88
N ALA A 114 -0.36 -2.28 7.60
CA ALA A 114 -0.11 -0.87 7.31
C ALA A 114 -0.98 -0.29 6.19
N VAL A 115 -1.06 -0.99 5.05
CA VAL A 115 -1.82 -0.54 3.87
C VAL A 115 -3.29 -0.32 4.21
N LYS A 116 -3.95 -1.35 4.75
CA LYS A 116 -5.39 -1.29 5.09
C LYS A 116 -5.64 -0.18 6.11
N LYS A 117 -4.85 -0.13 7.18
CA LYS A 117 -5.05 0.90 8.21
C LYS A 117 -4.82 2.32 7.68
N LEU A 118 -3.85 2.52 6.80
CA LEU A 118 -3.64 3.83 6.19
C LEU A 118 -4.85 4.23 5.34
N LEU A 119 -5.35 3.34 4.48
CA LEU A 119 -6.53 3.62 3.66
C LEU A 119 -7.78 3.92 4.51
N ASP A 120 -7.94 3.23 5.64
CA ASP A 120 -9.03 3.50 6.60
C ASP A 120 -8.94 4.90 7.22
N LEU A 121 -7.72 5.43 7.45
CA LEU A 121 -7.54 6.81 7.92
C LEU A 121 -7.78 7.84 6.82
N LEU A 122 -7.38 7.52 5.58
CA LEU A 122 -7.58 8.41 4.44
C LEU A 122 -9.06 8.57 4.08
N GLY A 123 -9.82 7.48 4.06
CA GLY A 123 -11.19 7.47 3.56
C GLY A 123 -11.29 7.36 2.03
N PRO A 124 -12.49 7.46 1.44
CA PRO A 124 -12.69 7.38 -0.01
C PRO A 124 -11.98 8.53 -0.75
N GLU A 125 -11.68 8.37 -2.04
CA GLU A 125 -10.92 9.36 -2.81
C GLU A 125 -11.65 10.70 -3.00
N ASP A 126 -12.98 10.67 -2.99
CA ASP A 126 -13.82 11.87 -3.00
C ASP A 126 -13.97 12.43 -1.57
N PRO A 127 -13.48 13.65 -1.29
CA PRO A 127 -13.64 14.33 -0.02
C PRO A 127 -15.10 14.46 0.44
N GLN A 128 -16.07 14.62 -0.49
CA GLN A 128 -17.48 14.76 -0.13
C GLN A 128 -18.04 13.44 0.40
N LEU A 129 -17.68 12.32 -0.24
CA LEU A 129 -18.03 10.99 0.26
C LEU A 129 -17.33 10.70 1.59
N ALA A 130 -16.06 11.11 1.74
CA ALA A 130 -15.34 10.96 3.00
C ALA A 130 -16.04 11.73 4.13
N GLN A 131 -16.43 12.98 3.87
CA GLN A 131 -17.15 13.83 4.79
C GLN A 131 -18.52 13.25 5.21
N ALA A 132 -19.22 12.62 4.27
CA ALA A 132 -20.50 11.96 4.54
C ALA A 132 -20.35 10.67 5.38
N LEU A 133 -19.26 9.93 5.19
CA LEU A 133 -18.96 8.72 5.94
C LEU A 133 -18.49 9.03 7.37
N ASP A 134 -17.44 9.84 7.49
CA ASP A 134 -16.91 10.29 8.77
C ASP A 134 -16.07 11.58 8.56
N PRO A 135 -16.49 12.73 9.14
CA PRO A 135 -15.75 13.99 9.11
C PRO A 135 -14.30 13.89 9.63
N CYS A 136 -13.97 12.87 10.41
CA CYS A 136 -12.64 12.65 10.95
C CYS A 136 -11.68 12.02 9.92
N LEU A 137 -12.16 11.54 8.78
CA LEU A 137 -11.30 11.01 7.72
C LEU A 137 -10.40 12.11 7.15
N TRP A 138 -9.16 11.77 6.82
CA TRP A 138 -8.21 12.79 6.41
C TRP A 138 -8.60 13.45 5.07
N ARG A 139 -9.16 12.69 4.13
CA ARG A 139 -9.66 13.28 2.87
C ARG A 139 -10.86 14.19 3.10
N ALA A 140 -11.66 13.97 4.15
CA ALA A 140 -12.73 14.89 4.54
C ALA A 140 -12.15 16.20 5.12
N GLN A 141 -11.13 16.10 5.97
CA GLN A 141 -10.53 17.26 6.63
C GLN A 141 -9.66 18.15 5.73
N TYR A 142 -8.92 17.54 4.79
CA TYR A 142 -7.89 18.23 4.01
C TYR A 142 -8.14 18.24 2.50
N GLY A 143 -9.16 17.51 2.01
CA GLY A 143 -9.48 17.44 0.59
C GLY A 143 -10.48 18.51 0.14
N THR A 144 -10.30 19.03 -1.07
CA THR A 144 -11.22 20.01 -1.69
C THR A 144 -11.91 19.49 -2.94
N SER A 145 -11.28 18.55 -3.65
CA SER A 145 -11.84 17.86 -4.81
C SER A 145 -11.22 16.46 -4.96
N THR A 146 -11.70 15.65 -5.89
CA THR A 146 -11.12 14.33 -6.19
C THR A 146 -9.65 14.42 -6.63
N VAL A 147 -9.28 15.47 -7.37
CA VAL A 147 -7.89 15.77 -7.74
C VAL A 147 -7.09 16.23 -6.52
N GLN A 148 -7.65 17.20 -5.78
CA GLN A 148 -7.05 17.82 -4.61
C GLN A 148 -7.58 17.20 -3.30
N ASN A 149 -7.57 15.87 -3.22
CA ASN A 149 -8.02 15.13 -2.03
C ASN A 149 -6.95 15.04 -0.92
N GLY A 150 -5.84 15.76 -1.09
CA GLY A 150 -4.79 15.93 -0.10
C GLY A 150 -3.80 14.77 0.10
N PHE A 151 -4.21 13.53 -0.18
CA PHE A 151 -3.36 12.36 0.10
C PHE A 151 -3.41 11.28 -0.96
N TYR A 152 -2.25 10.67 -1.17
CA TYR A 152 -2.11 9.38 -1.83
C TYR A 152 -1.63 8.34 -0.82
N GLY A 153 -2.16 7.13 -0.91
CA GLY A 153 -1.70 5.98 -0.16
C GLY A 153 -1.65 4.75 -1.04
N SER A 154 -0.63 3.91 -0.86
CA SER A 154 -0.52 2.64 -1.58
C SER A 154 -1.79 1.80 -1.38
N ARG A 155 -2.38 1.29 -2.45
CA ARG A 155 -3.71 0.63 -2.39
C ARG A 155 -3.65 -0.87 -2.08
N SER A 156 -2.47 -1.48 -2.22
CA SER A 156 -2.23 -2.89 -1.98
C SER A 156 -0.78 -3.12 -1.53
N TYR A 157 -0.47 -4.29 -0.98
CA TYR A 157 0.91 -4.62 -0.60
C TYR A 157 1.89 -4.63 -1.78
N PRO A 158 1.56 -5.20 -2.95
CA PRO A 158 2.43 -5.09 -4.12
C PRO A 158 2.67 -3.65 -4.56
N MET A 159 1.62 -2.80 -4.53
CA MET A 159 1.78 -1.37 -4.80
C MET A 159 2.68 -0.71 -3.76
N ALA A 160 2.51 -1.02 -2.48
CA ALA A 160 3.36 -0.48 -1.42
C ALA A 160 4.85 -0.84 -1.64
N VAL A 161 5.17 -2.08 -2.02
CA VAL A 161 6.54 -2.48 -2.37
C VAL A 161 7.08 -1.66 -3.54
N ARG A 162 6.28 -1.51 -4.61
CA ARG A 162 6.64 -0.69 -5.78
C ARG A 162 6.86 0.79 -5.41
N ASP A 163 5.99 1.35 -4.58
CA ASP A 163 6.03 2.76 -4.19
C ASP A 163 7.21 3.03 -3.26
N VAL A 164 7.52 2.12 -2.33
CA VAL A 164 8.72 2.22 -1.48
C VAL A 164 9.98 2.23 -2.35
N LYS A 165 10.10 1.29 -3.30
CA LYS A 165 11.23 1.26 -4.26
C LYS A 165 11.30 2.53 -5.12
N LEU A 166 10.15 3.10 -5.47
CA LEU A 166 10.06 4.34 -6.26
C LEU A 166 10.60 5.56 -5.52
N PHE A 167 10.24 5.74 -4.24
CA PHE A 167 10.58 6.95 -3.50
C PHE A 167 11.87 6.86 -2.67
N PHE A 168 12.25 5.65 -2.26
CA PHE A 168 13.40 5.35 -1.40
C PHE A 168 14.31 4.28 -2.01
N PRO A 169 14.83 4.46 -3.24
CA PRO A 169 15.74 3.51 -3.87
C PRO A 169 17.07 3.35 -3.10
N GLU A 170 17.44 4.33 -2.29
CA GLU A 170 18.64 4.32 -1.44
C GLU A 170 18.44 3.51 -0.14
N GLY A 171 17.21 3.06 0.13
CA GLY A 171 16.84 2.35 1.34
C GLY A 171 16.09 3.20 2.37
N LEU A 172 15.65 2.54 3.44
CA LEU A 172 14.89 3.14 4.54
C LEU A 172 15.79 3.37 5.77
N CYS A 173 15.41 4.30 6.63
CA CYS A 173 16.20 4.72 7.80
C CYS A 173 16.23 3.65 8.92
N CYS A 174 15.31 2.68 8.92
CA CYS A 174 15.32 1.56 9.87
C CYS A 174 15.78 0.27 9.18
N ALA A 175 16.91 -0.29 9.64
CA ALA A 175 17.56 -1.49 9.12
C ALA A 175 16.78 -2.82 9.30
N GLN A 176 15.50 -2.78 9.71
CA GLN A 176 14.70 -3.96 10.08
C GLN A 176 13.39 -4.07 9.28
N CYS A 177 13.37 -3.60 8.02
CA CYS A 177 12.27 -3.91 7.11
C CYS A 177 12.60 -5.18 6.32
N GLN A 178 11.98 -6.31 6.69
CA GLN A 178 11.98 -7.49 5.82
C GLN A 178 11.13 -7.15 4.59
N THR A 179 11.79 -6.79 3.49
CA THR A 179 11.13 -6.68 2.18
C THR A 179 10.60 -8.05 1.80
N VAL A 180 9.29 -8.19 1.73
CA VAL A 180 8.62 -9.37 1.16
C VAL A 180 9.11 -9.47 -0.28
N GLN A 181 9.89 -10.51 -0.57
CA GLN A 181 10.37 -10.76 -1.93
C GLN A 181 9.15 -11.10 -2.80
N GLU A 182 9.00 -10.40 -3.90
CA GLU A 182 8.08 -10.77 -4.98
C GLU A 182 8.51 -12.15 -5.48
N GLN A 183 7.80 -13.20 -5.06
CA GLN A 183 7.90 -14.50 -5.71
C GLN A 183 7.18 -14.37 -7.05
N GLU A 184 7.97 -14.27 -8.13
CA GLU A 184 7.48 -14.47 -9.49
C GLU A 184 6.89 -15.88 -9.59
N VAL A 185 5.65 -15.94 -10.07
CA VAL A 185 4.93 -17.18 -10.42
C VAL A 185 5.22 -17.52 -11.87
#